data_AF-A0A173MHG4-F1
#
_entry.id   AF-A0A173MHG4-F1
#
_cell.length_a   1.000
_cell.length_b   1.000
_cell.length_c   1.000
_cell.angle_alpha   90.00
_cell.angle_beta   90.00
_cell.angle_gamma   90.00
#
_symmetry.space_group_name_H-M   'P 1'
#
loop_
_entity.id
_entity.type
_entity.pdbx_description
1 polymer ?
#
loop_
_entity_poly.entity_id
_entity_poly.type
_entity_poly.pdbx_seq_one_letter_code
_entity_poly.pdbx_strand_id
1 'polypeptide(L)' 'MQIWQILKEKGYAYLQVKALTSDGRTDYISTSYIILEPFYQLPGEPNQIEIFEPIDSPIFKNWAQAEDDTILVLKKYL' A
#
# COMPACT_ATOMS: atom_id res chain seq x y z
N MET A 1 -17.82 -0.91 7.39
CA MET A 1 -16.56 -1.11 8.14
C MET A 1 -15.41 -0.68 7.24
N GLN A 2 -14.46 0.11 7.74
CA GLN A 2 -13.39 0.68 6.92
C GLN A 2 -12.28 -0.35 6.68
N ILE A 3 -11.57 -0.25 5.55
CA ILE A 3 -10.67 -1.34 5.10
C ILE A 3 -9.52 -1.64 6.06
N TRP A 4 -8.96 -0.63 6.72
CA TRP A 4 -7.88 -0.81 7.69
C TRP A 4 -8.34 -1.56 8.94
N GLN A 5 -9.61 -1.43 9.32
CA GLN A 5 -10.18 -2.19 10.44
C GLN A 5 -10.23 -3.69 10.09
N ILE A 6 -10.66 -4.02 8.88
CA ILE A 6 -10.71 -5.41 8.38
C ILE A 6 -9.31 -6.03 8.34
N LEU A 7 -8.32 -5.29 7.82
CA LEU A 7 -6.95 -5.78 7.72
C LEU A 7 -6.31 -5.97 9.11
N LYS A 8 -6.62 -5.09 10.06
CA LYS A 8 -6.15 -5.22 11.46
C LYS A 8 -6.77 -6.41 12.17
N GLU A 9 -8.07 -6.65 12.01
CA GLU A 9 -8.75 -7.83 12.54
C GLU A 9 -8.19 -9.14 11.99
N LYS A 10 -7.70 -9.12 10.74
CA LYS A 10 -7.01 -10.25 10.10
C LYS A 10 -5.54 -10.42 10.53
N GLY A 11 -5.01 -9.55 11.38
CA GLY A 11 -3.66 -9.64 11.94
C GLY A 11 -2.55 -8.95 11.14
N TYR A 12 -2.88 -8.18 10.11
CA TYR A 12 -1.87 -7.43 9.35
C TYR A 12 -1.40 -6.19 10.12
N ALA A 13 -0.10 -5.92 10.08
CA ALA A 13 0.54 -4.83 10.82
C ALA A 13 1.11 -3.73 9.91
N TYR A 14 1.50 -4.08 8.68
CA TYR A 14 2.15 -3.19 7.73
C TYR A 14 1.50 -3.24 6.37
N LEU A 15 1.76 -2.22 5.56
CA LEU A 15 1.47 -2.17 4.14
C LEU A 15 2.75 -1.87 3.39
N GLN A 16 3.07 -2.68 2.39
CA GLN A 16 4.08 -2.35 1.41
C GLN A 16 3.49 -1.38 0.39
N VAL A 17 4.25 -0.33 0.09
CA VAL A 17 3.88 0.71 -0.89
C VAL A 17 4.69 0.48 -2.17
N LYS A 18 4.02 0.29 -3.30
CA LYS A 18 4.65 0.14 -4.62
C LYS A 18 4.15 1.22 -5.58
N ALA A 19 5.05 1.83 -6.34
CA ALA A 19 4.66 2.67 -7.48
C ALA A 19 4.38 1.80 -8.70
N LEU A 20 3.45 2.25 -9.54
CA LEU A 20 3.09 1.60 -10.79
C LEU A 20 3.14 2.61 -11.94
N THR A 21 3.62 2.17 -13.10
CA THR A 21 3.40 2.88 -14.35
C THR A 21 1.93 2.87 -14.77
N SER A 22 1.57 3.75 -15.72
CA SER A 22 0.22 3.78 -16.30
C SER A 22 -0.18 2.51 -17.05
N ASP A 23 0.77 1.69 -17.49
CA ASP A 23 0.55 0.36 -18.08
C ASP A 23 0.62 -0.79 -17.05
N GLY A 24 0.67 -0.48 -15.74
CA GLY A 24 0.56 -1.45 -14.65
C GLY A 24 1.84 -2.23 -14.34
N ARG A 25 3.00 -1.75 -14.78
CA ARG A 25 4.32 -2.34 -14.47
C ARG A 25 4.94 -1.67 -13.25
N THR A 26 5.74 -2.43 -12.52
CA THR A 26 6.47 -1.95 -11.33
C THR A 26 7.82 -1.31 -11.65
N ASP A 27 8.23 -1.37 -12.92
CA ASP A 27 9.66 -1.26 -13.28
C ASP A 27 10.08 0.18 -13.62
N TYR A 28 9.13 1.12 -13.67
CA TYR A 28 9.38 2.54 -13.88
C TYR A 28 8.39 3.38 -13.06
N ILE A 29 8.86 4.45 -12.41
CA ILE A 29 7.97 5.39 -11.71
C ILE A 29 7.35 6.32 -12.77
N SER A 30 6.23 5.91 -13.37
CA SER A 30 5.31 6.86 -14.01
C SER A 30 4.24 7.20 -12.97
N THR A 31 4.14 8.47 -12.61
CA THR A 31 3.57 9.04 -11.37
C THR A 31 2.07 8.86 -11.08
N SER A 32 1.39 7.88 -11.66
CA SER A 32 -0.09 7.86 -11.63
C SER A 32 -0.73 6.86 -10.67
N TYR A 33 0.02 5.87 -10.16
CA TYR A 33 -0.56 4.75 -9.42
C TYR A 33 0.31 4.27 -8.26
N ILE A 34 -0.34 3.90 -7.15
CA ILE A 34 0.30 3.29 -5.98
C ILE A 34 -0.48 2.02 -5.59
N ILE A 35 0.22 0.91 -5.33
CA ILE A 35 -0.33 -0.30 -4.71
C ILE A 35 0.01 -0.30 -3.23
N LEU A 36 -0.97 -0.71 -2.41
CA LEU A 36 -0.79 -1.05 -1.01
C LEU A 36 -1.01 -2.55 -0.82
N GLU A 37 0.01 -3.26 -0.34
CA GLU A 37 -0.02 -4.71 -0.13
C GLU A 37 0.19 -5.03 1.36
N PRO A 38 -0.74 -5.73 2.03
CA PRO A 38 -0.67 -5.95 3.48
C PRO A 38 0.35 -7.01 3.89
N PHE A 39 1.05 -6.77 5.00
CA PHE A 39 2.08 -7.65 5.57
C PHE A 39 1.87 -7.88 7.08
N TYR A 40 2.09 -9.13 7.51
CA TYR A 40 2.07 -9.52 8.93
C TYR A 40 3.30 -9.01 9.69
N GLN A 41 4.46 -9.04 9.04
CA GLN A 41 5.76 -8.62 9.58
C GLN A 41 6.63 -8.04 8.45
N LEU A 42 7.60 -7.20 8.81
CA LEU A 42 8.56 -6.65 7.84
C LEU A 42 9.48 -7.76 7.28
N PRO A 43 9.92 -7.68 6.01
CA PRO A 43 10.92 -8.59 5.47
C PRO A 43 12.24 -8.47 6.26
N GLY A 44 12.88 -9.60 6.54
CA GLY A 44 14.17 -9.63 7.24
C GLY A 44 15.40 -9.50 6.32
N GLU A 45 15.19 -9.52 5.00
CA GLU A 45 16.23 -9.47 3.97
C GLU A 45 16.66 -8.01 3.69
N PRO A 46 17.90 -7.61 3.98
CA PRO A 46 18.37 -6.22 3.82
C PRO A 46 18.39 -5.72 2.38
N ASN A 47 18.41 -6.63 1.40
CA ASN A 47 18.53 -6.30 -0.03
C ASN A 47 17.18 -6.00 -0.70
N GLN A 48 16.07 -6.10 0.03
CA GLN A 48 14.76 -5.65 -0.41
C GLN A 48 14.48 -4.28 0.22
N ILE A 49 15.12 -3.23 -0.33
CA ILE A 49 14.81 -1.85 0.07
C ILE A 49 13.42 -1.53 -0.49
N GLU A 50 12.41 -1.75 0.33
CA GLU A 50 11.00 -1.48 0.02
C GLU A 50 10.43 -0.47 1.02
N ILE A 51 9.38 0.23 0.61
CA ILE A 51 8.70 1.22 1.46
C ILE A 51 7.56 0.51 2.18
N PHE A 52 7.60 0.54 3.51
CA PHE A 52 6.54 0.00 4.36
C PHE A 52 5.92 1.11 5.20
N GLU A 53 4.60 1.10 5.29
CA GLU A 53 3.83 2.02 6.11
C GLU A 53 3.04 1.24 7.17
N PRO A 54 3.03 1.67 8.45
CA PRO A 54 2.20 1.06 9.47
C PRO A 54 0.71 1.15 9.13
N ILE A 55 -0.06 0.10 9.41
CA ILE A 55 -1.51 0.06 9.11
C ILE A 55 -2.33 1.13 9.87
N ASP A 56 -1.83 1.60 11.00
CA ASP A 56 -2.50 2.65 11.79
C ASP A 56 -2.08 4.07 11.37
N SER A 57 -1.17 4.20 10.41
CA SER A 57 -0.62 5.48 9.99
C SER A 57 -1.70 6.45 9.48
N PRO A 58 -1.64 7.74 9.88
CA PRO A 58 -2.53 8.76 9.35
C PRO A 58 -2.46 8.87 7.82
N ILE A 59 -1.28 8.66 7.22
CA ILE A 59 -1.10 8.80 5.78
C ILE A 59 -1.87 7.73 5.01
N PHE A 60 -1.86 6.48 5.50
CA PHE A 60 -2.63 5.40 4.90
C PHE A 60 -4.13 5.64 5.01
N LYS A 61 -4.61 6.10 6.17
CA LYS A 61 -6.04 6.42 6.33
C LYS A 61 -6.48 7.47 5.32
N ASN A 62 -5.67 8.51 5.13
CA ASN A 62 -5.91 9.54 4.13
C ASN A 62 -5.93 8.96 2.71
N TRP A 63 -4.95 8.14 2.33
CA TRP A 63 -4.92 7.49 1.00
C TRP A 63 -6.06 6.51 0.78
N ALA A 64 -6.46 5.76 1.81
CA ALA A 64 -7.55 4.79 1.72
C ALA A 64 -8.93 5.47 1.53
N GLN A 65 -9.04 6.72 1.96
CA GLN A 65 -10.22 7.58 1.89
C GLN A 65 -10.15 8.59 0.73
N ALA A 66 -9.00 8.75 0.08
CA ALA A 66 -8.84 9.71 -1.00
C ALA A 66 -9.73 9.31 -2.20
N GLU A 67 -10.57 10.25 -2.63
CA GLU A 67 -11.33 10.19 -3.89
C GLU A 67 -10.64 11.00 -5.00
N ASP A 68 -9.38 11.40 -4.79
CA ASP A 68 -8.64 12.31 -5.66
C ASP A 68 -8.17 11.60 -6.94
N ASP A 69 -8.60 12.10 -8.11
CA ASP A 69 -8.31 11.56 -9.44
C ASP A 69 -6.82 11.63 -9.81
N THR A 70 -5.98 12.31 -9.02
CA THR A 70 -4.55 12.45 -9.30
C THR A 70 -3.70 11.25 -8.89
N ILE A 71 -4.13 10.44 -7.91
CA ILE A 71 -3.42 9.23 -7.47
C ILE A 71 -4.42 8.08 -7.30
N LEU A 72 -4.35 7.11 -8.20
CA LEU A 72 -5.19 5.92 -8.13
C LEU A 72 -4.54 4.85 -7.24
N VAL A 73 -5.20 4.57 -6.11
CA VAL A 73 -4.76 3.57 -5.13
C VAL A 73 -5.40 2.22 -5.43
N LEU A 74 -4.59 1.27 -5.91
CA LEU A 74 -5.04 -0.09 -6.18
C LEU A 74 -4.93 -0.94 -4.92
N LYS A 75 -6.08 -1.47 -4.48
CA LYS A 75 -6.20 -2.29 -3.29
C LYS A 75 -6.17 -3.77 -3.72
N LYS A 76 -5.00 -4.39 -3.67
CA LYS A 76 -4.83 -5.80 -4.01
C LYS A 76 -5.10 -6.64 -2.77
N TYR A 77 -6.16 -7.44 -2.79
CA TYR A 77 -6.50 -8.36 -1.72
C TYR A 77 -6.23 -9.80 -2.21
N LEU A 78 -5.47 -10.56 -1.42
CA LEU A 78 -5.38 -12.02 -1.52
C LEU A 78 -6.48 -12.66 -0.66
#